data_AF-A0A7C1A0R1-F1
#
_entry.id   AF-A0A7C1A0R1-F1
#
_cell.length_a   1.000
_cell.length_b   1.000
_cell.length_c   1.000
_cell.angle_alpha   90.00
_cell.angle_beta   90.00
_cell.angle_gamma   90.00
#
_symmetry.space_group_name_H-M   'P 1'
#
loop_
_entity.id
_entity.type
_entity.pdbx_description
1 polymer ?
#
loop_
_entity_poly.entity_id
_entity_poly.type
_entity_poly.pdbx_seq_one_letter_code
_entity_poly.pdbx_strand_id
1 'polypeptide(L)'
;MVKTEESKSEVKIEDVIKTLEKALEEIETGIAEKSFPEVYRSYVQGLGRSIRETLKVLEIMAEPDTIQTPLSASGRGAMYNLRRAFYARLSRLTKEENVDKDRSTSEWRNAAQKLIEYMNSEGLSETPCKIVLKYEIVEENETKYLKPVKATVLYFELEGIKEVTL
;
A
#
# COMPACT_ATOMS: atom_id res chain seq x y z
N MET A 1 5.47 -49.83 -3.78
CA MET A 1 4.63 -48.67 -4.15
C MET A 1 5.26 -47.43 -3.53
N VAL A 2 6.04 -46.70 -4.32
CA VAL A 2 6.61 -45.41 -3.90
C VAL A 2 5.47 -44.40 -3.98
N LYS A 3 5.08 -43.83 -2.84
CA LYS A 3 4.20 -42.66 -2.82
C LYS A 3 5.02 -41.50 -3.36
N THR A 4 4.72 -41.09 -4.59
CA THR A 4 5.23 -39.84 -5.16
C THR A 4 4.61 -38.72 -4.35
N GLU A 5 5.41 -38.06 -3.51
CA GLU A 5 5.05 -36.77 -2.95
C GLU A 5 4.86 -35.81 -4.12
N GLU A 6 3.61 -35.40 -4.37
CA GLU A 6 3.31 -34.29 -5.25
C GLU A 6 3.98 -33.05 -4.66
N SER A 7 5.08 -32.62 -5.27
CA SER A 7 5.72 -31.35 -4.94
C SER A 7 4.71 -30.23 -5.24
N LYS A 8 4.16 -29.59 -4.20
CA LYS A 8 3.42 -28.34 -4.36
C LYS A 8 4.31 -27.35 -5.09
N SER A 9 4.01 -27.07 -6.35
CA SER A 9 4.64 -25.97 -7.08
C SER A 9 4.33 -24.68 -6.32
N GLU A 10 5.37 -24.01 -5.84
CA GLU A 10 5.24 -22.72 -5.15
C GLU A 10 4.67 -21.68 -6.13
N VAL A 11 3.46 -21.20 -5.86
CA VAL A 11 2.81 -20.18 -6.69
C VAL A 11 3.50 -18.85 -6.43
N LYS A 12 4.03 -18.22 -7.49
CA LYS A 12 4.70 -16.92 -7.39
C LYS A 12 3.70 -15.77 -7.51
N ILE A 13 3.97 -14.66 -6.84
CA ILE A 13 3.09 -13.48 -6.86
C ILE A 13 2.95 -12.91 -8.28
N GLU A 14 4.01 -12.98 -9.09
CA GLU A 14 4.01 -12.51 -10.48
C GLU A 14 3.02 -13.30 -11.35
N ASP A 15 2.86 -14.60 -11.07
CA ASP A 15 1.92 -15.45 -11.80
C ASP A 15 0.46 -15.13 -11.40
N VAL A 16 0.24 -14.79 -10.13
CA VAL A 16 -1.07 -14.32 -9.64
C VAL A 16 -1.42 -12.97 -10.26
N ILE A 17 -0.49 -12.02 -10.30
CA ILE A 17 -0.69 -10.69 -10.91
C ILE A 17 -1.10 -10.84 -12.38
N LYS A 18 -0.37 -11.63 -13.18
CA LYS A 18 -0.70 -11.88 -14.59
C LYS A 18 -2.10 -12.48 -14.76
N THR A 19 -2.48 -13.39 -13.86
CA THR A 19 -3.81 -14.02 -13.90
C THR A 19 -4.91 -12.98 -13.62
N LEU A 20 -4.69 -12.10 -12.64
CA LEU A 20 -5.62 -11.02 -12.30
C LEU A 20 -5.72 -9.97 -13.41
N GLU A 21 -4.60 -9.57 -14.02
CA GLU A 21 -4.56 -8.64 -15.15
C GLU A 21 -5.35 -9.18 -16.34
N LYS A 22 -5.11 -10.45 -16.70
CA LYS A 22 -5.85 -11.10 -17.78
C LYS A 22 -7.35 -11.17 -17.48
N ALA A 23 -7.72 -11.56 -16.26
CA ALA A 23 -9.12 -11.61 -15.85
C ALA A 23 -9.78 -10.22 -15.90
N LEU A 24 -9.06 -9.17 -15.49
CA LEU A 24 -9.54 -7.80 -15.58
C LEU A 24 -9.76 -7.36 -17.04
N GLU A 25 -8.83 -7.68 -17.94
CA GLU A 25 -8.94 -7.38 -19.37
C GLU A 25 -10.17 -8.06 -20.01
N GLU A 26 -10.39 -9.34 -19.73
CA GLU A 26 -11.57 -10.08 -20.21
C GLU A 26 -12.87 -9.47 -19.66
N ILE A 27 -12.90 -9.07 -18.39
CA ILE A 27 -14.05 -8.41 -17.76
C ILE A 27 -14.32 -7.04 -18.40
N GLU A 28 -13.31 -6.20 -18.58
CA GLU A 28 -13.46 -4.87 -19.15
C GLU A 28 -13.92 -4.93 -20.61
N THR A 29 -13.33 -5.84 -21.39
CA THR A 29 -13.73 -6.10 -22.78
C THR A 29 -15.18 -6.56 -22.85
N GLY A 30 -15.56 -7.57 -22.06
CA GLY A 30 -16.93 -8.08 -22.08
C GLY A 30 -17.99 -7.08 -21.58
N ILE A 31 -17.62 -6.16 -20.68
CA ILE A 31 -18.48 -5.04 -20.28
C ILE A 31 -18.66 -4.05 -21.44
N ALA A 32 -17.56 -3.67 -22.11
CA ALA A 32 -17.58 -2.73 -23.22
C ALA A 32 -18.39 -3.26 -24.42
N GLU A 33 -18.20 -4.54 -24.74
CA GLU A 33 -18.89 -5.23 -25.83
C GLU A 33 -20.32 -5.68 -25.47
N LYS A 34 -20.75 -5.48 -24.22
CA LYS A 34 -22.03 -5.95 -23.69
C LYS A 34 -22.24 -7.46 -23.86
N SER A 35 -21.17 -8.26 -23.81
CA SER A 35 -21.20 -9.71 -24.00
C SER A 35 -21.74 -10.46 -22.78
N PHE A 36 -21.71 -9.85 -21.59
CA PHE A 36 -22.27 -10.44 -20.38
C PHE A 36 -23.80 -10.30 -20.31
N PRO A 37 -24.54 -11.38 -19.95
CA PRO A 37 -25.96 -11.30 -19.63
C PRO A 37 -26.25 -10.25 -18.55
N GLU A 38 -27.38 -9.55 -18.70
CA GLU A 38 -27.74 -8.42 -17.83
C GLU A 38 -27.79 -8.79 -16.34
N VAL A 39 -28.30 -9.99 -16.03
CA VAL A 39 -28.37 -10.56 -14.68
C VAL A 39 -27.00 -10.70 -13.98
N TYR A 40 -25.91 -10.81 -14.74
CA TYR A 40 -24.55 -10.95 -14.19
C TYR A 40 -23.74 -9.65 -14.23
N ARG A 41 -24.20 -8.62 -14.94
CA ARG A 41 -23.41 -7.43 -15.25
C ARG A 41 -22.91 -6.71 -13.99
N SER A 42 -23.78 -6.52 -12.99
CA SER A 42 -23.40 -5.83 -11.74
C SER A 42 -22.35 -6.61 -10.93
N TYR A 43 -22.48 -7.95 -10.88
CA TYR A 43 -21.52 -8.82 -10.21
C TYR A 43 -20.15 -8.80 -10.88
N VAL A 44 -20.12 -8.91 -12.21
CA VAL A 44 -18.89 -8.87 -13.00
C VAL A 44 -18.21 -7.49 -12.91
N GLN A 45 -18.99 -6.41 -12.93
CA GLN A 45 -18.47 -5.06 -12.67
C GLN A 45 -17.87 -4.92 -11.27
N GLY A 46 -18.54 -5.48 -10.25
CA GLY A 46 -18.04 -5.53 -8.88
C GLY A 46 -16.71 -6.26 -8.79
N LEU A 47 -16.62 -7.46 -9.38
CA LEU A 47 -15.38 -8.25 -9.44
C LEU A 47 -14.26 -7.48 -10.13
N GLY A 48 -14.52 -6.87 -11.29
CA GLY A 48 -13.52 -6.06 -12.00
C GLY A 48 -12.98 -4.90 -11.16
N ARG A 49 -13.85 -4.25 -10.38
CA ARG A 49 -13.43 -3.20 -9.43
C ARG A 49 -12.51 -3.75 -8.34
N SER A 50 -12.90 -4.86 -7.71
CA SER A 50 -12.09 -5.51 -6.67
C SER A 50 -10.74 -5.99 -7.17
N ILE A 51 -10.68 -6.55 -8.39
CA ILE A 51 -9.42 -6.95 -9.02
C ILE A 51 -8.52 -5.72 -9.23
N ARG A 52 -9.06 -4.63 -9.78
CA ARG A 52 -8.31 -3.39 -10.01
C ARG A 52 -7.75 -2.80 -8.71
N GLU A 53 -8.56 -2.74 -7.66
CA GLU A 53 -8.13 -2.27 -6.35
C GLU A 53 -7.04 -3.17 -5.76
N THR A 54 -7.18 -4.48 -5.89
CA THR A 54 -6.18 -5.46 -5.43
C THR A 54 -4.85 -5.28 -6.17
N LEU A 55 -4.87 -5.19 -7.51
CA LEU A 55 -3.68 -4.95 -8.31
C LEU A 55 -2.97 -3.66 -7.91
N LYS A 56 -3.73 -2.58 -7.69
CA LYS A 56 -3.18 -1.31 -7.22
C LYS A 56 -2.51 -1.43 -5.84
N VAL A 57 -3.11 -2.17 -4.91
CA VAL A 57 -2.49 -2.44 -3.60
C VAL A 57 -1.19 -3.20 -3.77
N LEU A 58 -1.17 -4.26 -4.60
CA LEU A 58 0.04 -5.04 -4.86
C LEU A 58 1.16 -4.18 -5.46
N GLU A 59 0.83 -3.31 -6.41
CA GLU A 59 1.76 -2.34 -7.00
C GLU A 59 2.37 -1.42 -5.92
N ILE A 60 1.53 -0.77 -5.11
CA ILE A 60 1.97 0.13 -4.02
C ILE A 60 2.89 -0.61 -3.03
N MET A 61 2.55 -1.86 -2.70
CA MET A 61 3.27 -2.66 -1.72
C MET A 61 4.62 -3.16 -2.23
N ALA A 62 4.74 -3.34 -3.56
CA ALA A 62 5.97 -3.74 -4.23
C ALA A 62 6.89 -2.56 -4.57
N GLU A 63 6.43 -1.31 -4.45
CA GLU A 63 7.26 -0.13 -4.72
C GLU A 63 8.54 -0.15 -3.85
N PRO A 64 9.74 -0.06 -4.47
CA PRO A 64 11.00 0.01 -3.73
C PRO A 64 11.09 1.33 -2.96
N ASP A 65 12.02 1.43 -2.02
CA ASP A 65 12.26 2.65 -1.23
C ASP A 65 11.00 3.21 -0.56
N THR A 66 10.23 2.30 0.02
CA THR A 66 9.04 2.64 0.79
C THR A 66 9.26 2.40 2.29
N ILE A 67 8.63 3.23 3.10
CA ILE A 67 8.45 3.02 4.53
C ILE A 67 6.98 2.69 4.74
N GLN A 68 6.72 1.47 5.19
CA GLN A 68 5.36 0.97 5.33
C GLN A 68 5.00 0.76 6.78
N THR A 69 3.84 1.27 7.21
CA THR A 69 3.32 1.01 8.55
C THR A 69 2.62 -0.35 8.61
N PRO A 70 2.45 -0.93 9.81
CA PRO A 70 1.40 -1.91 10.03
C PRO A 70 0.01 -1.26 9.88
N LEU A 71 -1.02 -2.10 9.77
CA LEU A 71 -2.41 -1.67 9.94
C LEU A 71 -2.58 -1.12 11.36
N SER A 72 -3.15 0.08 11.47
CA SER A 72 -3.42 0.75 12.73
C SER A 72 -4.93 0.93 12.88
N ALA A 73 -5.42 0.89 14.13
CA ALA A 73 -6.84 1.09 14.44
C ALA A 73 -7.35 2.51 14.13
N SER A 74 -6.45 3.47 13.91
CA SER A 74 -6.79 4.84 13.54
C SER A 74 -5.69 5.50 12.71
N GLY A 75 -6.04 6.58 12.00
CA GLY A 75 -5.10 7.42 11.28
C GLY A 75 -4.02 8.04 12.15
N ARG A 76 -4.37 8.47 13.38
CA ARG A 76 -3.38 8.94 14.36
C ARG A 76 -2.38 7.85 14.73
N GLY A 77 -2.86 6.62 14.93
CA GLY A 77 -2.01 5.45 15.19
C GLY A 77 -1.06 5.17 14.02
N ALA A 78 -1.57 5.26 12.79
CA ALA A 78 -0.77 5.08 11.59
C ALA A 78 0.33 6.15 11.47
N MET A 79 0.00 7.42 11.71
CA MET A 79 1.00 8.52 11.72
C MET A 79 2.08 8.34 12.79
N TYR A 80 1.71 7.87 13.99
CA TYR A 80 2.67 7.54 15.04
C TYR A 80 3.63 6.42 14.60
N ASN A 81 3.09 5.35 14.02
CA ASN A 81 3.89 4.25 13.51
C ASN A 81 4.79 4.68 12.34
N LEU A 82 4.28 5.53 11.44
CA LEU A 82 5.05 6.08 10.33
C LEU A 82 6.24 6.90 10.83
N ARG A 83 6.03 7.78 11.82
CA ARG A 83 7.10 8.57 12.43
C ARG A 83 8.22 7.68 12.97
N ARG A 84 7.87 6.62 13.70
CA ARG A 84 8.86 5.68 14.25
C ARG A 84 9.64 4.97 13.15
N ALA A 85 8.94 4.48 12.13
CA ALA A 85 9.55 3.79 10.99
C ALA A 85 10.46 4.73 10.18
N PHE A 86 10.05 5.99 10.00
CA PHE A 86 10.86 7.03 9.37
C PHE A 86 12.20 7.22 10.09
N TYR A 87 12.18 7.48 11.39
CA TYR A 87 13.42 7.72 12.13
C TYR A 87 14.31 6.47 12.23
N ALA A 88 13.72 5.28 12.27
CA ALA A 88 14.48 4.04 12.19
C ALA A 88 15.20 3.91 10.84
N ARG A 89 14.51 4.18 9.73
CA ARG A 89 15.10 4.17 8.39
C ARG A 89 16.18 5.23 8.23
N LEU A 90 15.91 6.47 8.65
CA LEU A 90 16.87 7.57 8.61
C LEU A 90 18.12 7.24 9.41
N SER A 91 17.98 6.73 10.64
CA SER A 91 19.13 6.36 11.47
C SER A 91 20.01 5.29 10.82
N ARG A 92 19.44 4.41 9.99
CA ARG A 92 20.17 3.40 9.25
C ARG A 92 20.93 4.02 8.07
N LEU A 93 20.25 4.86 7.29
CA LEU A 93 20.82 5.53 6.13
C LEU A 93 21.92 6.53 6.48
N THR A 94 21.82 7.21 7.62
CA THR A 94 22.92 8.06 8.11
C THR A 94 24.20 7.26 8.37
N LYS A 95 24.10 5.98 8.77
CA LYS A 95 25.27 5.11 8.99
C LYS A 95 25.79 4.47 7.71
N GLU A 96 24.89 4.05 6.84
CA GLU A 96 25.23 3.28 5.62
C GLU A 96 25.62 4.17 4.44
N GLU A 97 24.96 5.33 4.29
CA GLU A 97 25.02 6.17 3.08
C GLU A 97 25.39 7.62 3.38
N ASN A 98 25.76 7.93 4.62
CA ASN A 98 26.13 9.27 5.11
C ASN A 98 25.06 10.34 4.81
N VAL A 99 23.79 9.95 4.91
CA VAL A 99 22.63 10.84 4.73
C VAL A 99 22.55 11.88 5.86
N ASP A 100 22.42 13.15 5.49
CA ASP A 100 22.22 14.29 6.36
C ASP A 100 20.90 14.15 7.13
N LYS A 101 21.04 13.96 8.44
CA LYS A 101 19.93 13.73 9.34
C LYS A 101 19.05 14.97 9.53
N ASP A 102 19.64 16.16 9.61
CA ASP A 102 18.90 17.38 9.93
C ASP A 102 18.09 17.84 8.73
N ARG A 103 18.69 17.79 7.53
CA ARG A 103 17.98 18.06 6.27
C ARG A 103 16.83 17.08 6.06
N SER A 104 17.09 15.78 6.22
CA SER A 104 16.05 14.74 6.10
C SER A 104 14.92 14.92 7.10
N THR A 105 15.25 15.34 8.33
CA THR A 105 14.25 15.60 9.36
C THR A 105 13.38 16.81 9.03
N SER A 106 13.96 17.84 8.40
CA SER A 106 13.19 18.99 7.91
C SER A 106 12.18 18.58 6.84
N GLU A 107 12.62 17.82 5.83
CA GLU A 107 11.75 17.30 4.77
C GLU A 107 10.63 16.42 5.33
N TRP A 108 10.95 15.58 6.32
CA TRP A 108 9.95 14.78 7.02
C TRP A 108 8.90 15.63 7.74
N ARG A 109 9.28 16.68 8.46
CA ARG A 109 8.30 17.54 9.15
C ARG A 109 7.32 18.16 8.16
N ASN A 110 7.82 18.62 7.01
CA ASN A 110 6.98 19.18 5.94
C ASN A 110 6.02 18.12 5.36
N ALA A 111 6.52 16.92 5.06
CA ALA A 111 5.70 15.84 4.53
C ALA A 111 4.66 15.36 5.55
N ALA A 112 5.05 15.19 6.81
CA ALA A 112 4.17 14.76 7.89
C ALA A 112 3.05 15.78 8.15
N GLN A 113 3.37 17.07 8.11
CA GLN A 113 2.37 18.13 8.27
C GLN A 113 1.31 18.07 7.16
N LYS A 114 1.75 18.02 5.88
CA LYS A 114 0.84 17.89 4.73
C LYS A 114 -0.02 16.63 4.81
N LEU A 115 0.56 15.52 5.23
CA LEU A 115 -0.17 14.26 5.36
C LEU A 115 -1.21 14.32 6.49
N ILE A 116 -0.88 14.93 7.63
CA ILE A 116 -1.85 15.14 8.73
C ILE A 116 -3.00 16.02 8.26
N GLU A 117 -2.71 17.12 7.56
CA GLU A 117 -3.73 18.03 7.01
C GLU A 117 -4.67 17.29 6.04
N TYR A 118 -4.10 16.52 5.11
CA TYR A 118 -4.87 15.70 4.17
C TYR A 118 -5.71 14.64 4.88
N MET A 119 -5.15 13.89 5.83
CA MET A 119 -5.91 12.87 6.57
C MET A 119 -7.04 13.50 7.37
N ASN A 120 -6.84 14.69 7.93
CA ASN A 120 -7.90 15.39 8.66
C ASN A 120 -8.99 15.90 7.71
N SER A 121 -8.64 16.44 6.53
CA SER A 121 -9.64 16.92 5.57
C SER A 121 -10.50 15.79 5.00
N GLU A 122 -9.92 14.60 4.85
CA GLU A 122 -10.63 13.39 4.40
C GLU A 122 -11.33 12.63 5.54
N GLY A 123 -11.27 13.12 6.79
CA GLY A 123 -11.91 12.46 7.94
C GLY A 123 -11.27 11.14 8.35
N LEU A 124 -10.01 10.89 7.98
CA LEU A 124 -9.30 9.63 8.20
C LEU A 124 -8.59 9.53 9.55
N SER A 125 -8.69 10.54 10.41
CA SER A 125 -7.94 10.62 11.68
C SER A 125 -8.27 9.45 12.63
N GLU A 126 -9.53 9.01 12.64
CA GLU A 126 -10.02 7.91 13.48
C GLU A 126 -10.28 6.61 12.68
N THR A 127 -10.06 6.64 11.36
CA THR A 127 -10.30 5.50 10.48
C THR A 127 -9.15 4.51 10.55
N PRO A 128 -9.41 3.20 10.67
CA PRO A 128 -8.37 2.18 10.56
C PRO A 128 -7.63 2.31 9.24
N CYS A 129 -6.30 2.43 9.29
CA CYS A 129 -5.52 2.62 8.07
C CYS A 129 -4.07 2.16 8.19
N LYS A 130 -3.44 2.04 7.02
CA LYS A 130 -2.01 1.83 6.81
C LYS A 130 -1.48 2.94 5.90
N ILE A 131 -0.26 3.38 6.16
CA ILE A 131 0.42 4.38 5.33
C ILE A 131 1.63 3.75 4.67
N VAL A 132 1.78 4.00 3.38
CA VAL A 132 2.97 3.69 2.58
C VAL A 132 3.61 5.00 2.15
N LEU A 133 4.83 5.27 2.63
CA LEU A 133 5.57 6.48 2.30
C LEU A 133 6.73 6.14 1.36
N LYS A 134 6.64 6.59 0.11
CA LYS A 134 7.73 6.55 -0.85
C LYS A 134 8.71 7.68 -0.56
N TYR A 135 9.99 7.37 -0.58
CA TYR A 135 11.07 8.35 -0.46
C TYR A 135 12.12 8.17 -1.55
N GLU A 136 12.97 9.17 -1.67
CA GLU A 136 14.17 9.16 -2.49
C GLU A 136 15.37 9.62 -1.65
N ILE A 137 16.58 9.23 -2.04
CA ILE A 137 17.83 9.80 -1.53
C ILE A 137 18.30 10.81 -2.57
N VAL A 138 18.24 12.09 -2.22
CA VAL A 138 18.60 13.20 -3.11
C VAL A 138 20.00 13.68 -2.74
N GLU A 139 20.83 13.98 -3.74
CA GLU A 139 22.16 14.54 -3.57
C GLU A 139 22.19 15.96 -4.14
N GLU A 140 22.39 16.96 -3.27
CA GLU A 140 22.50 18.37 -3.64
C GLU A 140 23.73 18.97 -2.94
N ASN A 141 24.61 19.64 -3.69
CA ASN A 141 25.80 20.30 -3.14
C ASN A 141 26.62 19.36 -2.23
N GLU A 142 26.91 18.15 -2.70
CA GLU A 142 27.65 17.11 -1.97
C GLU A 142 26.96 16.60 -0.68
N THR A 143 25.71 17.01 -0.44
CA THR A 143 24.91 16.58 0.71
C THR A 143 23.80 15.64 0.27
N LYS A 144 23.81 14.42 0.79
CA LYS A 144 22.73 13.43 0.57
C LYS A 144 21.67 13.56 1.64
N TYR A 145 20.40 13.57 1.27
CA TYR A 145 19.29 13.63 2.23
C TYR A 145 18.12 12.74 1.79
N LEU A 146 17.41 12.17 2.77
CA LEU A 146 16.19 11.41 2.55
C LEU A 146 15.03 12.38 2.37
N LYS A 147 14.38 12.30 1.21
CA LYS A 147 13.24 13.14 0.83
C LYS A 147 11.99 12.28 0.65
N PRO A 148 10.95 12.43 1.49
CA PRO A 148 9.64 11.85 1.21
C PRO A 148 9.03 12.48 -0.05
N VAL A 149 8.48 11.67 -0.96
CA VAL A 149 7.95 12.13 -2.26
C VAL A 149 6.46 11.84 -2.45
N LYS A 150 5.96 10.73 -1.92
CA LYS A 150 4.54 10.33 -2.02
C LYS A 150 4.12 9.58 -0.75
N ALA A 151 2.93 9.85 -0.25
CA ALA A 151 2.28 9.04 0.78
C ALA A 151 0.98 8.48 0.24
N THR A 152 0.77 7.18 0.41
CA THR A 152 -0.50 6.51 0.09
C THR A 152 -1.14 6.02 1.38
N VAL A 153 -2.40 6.37 1.60
CA VAL A 153 -3.19 5.93 2.75
C VAL A 153 -4.17 4.85 2.29
N LEU A 154 -3.98 3.64 2.80
CA LEU A 154 -4.92 2.52 2.66
C LEU A 154 -5.83 2.57 3.88
N TYR A 155 -7.11 2.92 3.70
CA TYR A 155 -8.09 2.97 4.78
C TYR A 155 -9.08 1.81 4.66
N PHE A 156 -9.64 1.39 5.79
CA PHE A 156 -10.46 0.19 5.88
C PHE A 156 -11.77 0.52 6.60
N GLU A 157 -12.86 -0.06 6.10
CA GLU A 157 -14.18 0.06 6.68
C GLU A 157 -14.52 -1.17 7.53
N LEU A 158 -15.56 -1.06 8.36
CA LEU A 158 -16.08 -2.17 9.14
C LEU A 158 -16.73 -3.19 8.18
N GLU A 159 -16.10 -4.35 8.01
CA GLU A 159 -16.63 -5.42 7.16
C GLU A 159 -17.80 -6.19 7.78
N GLY A 160 -17.90 -6.21 9.12
CA GLY A 160 -19.00 -6.87 9.80
C GLY A 160 -18.83 -6.96 11.32
N ILE A 161 -19.89 -7.40 11.99
CA ILE A 161 -19.94 -7.60 13.44
C ILE A 161 -20.21 -9.08 13.71
N LYS A 162 -19.41 -9.69 14.58
CA LYS A 162 -19.62 -11.06 15.06
C LYS A 162 -19.71 -11.03 16.57
N GLU A 163 -20.78 -11.60 17.10
CA GLU A 163 -21.00 -11.73 18.53
C GLU A 163 -20.74 -13.18 18.95
N VAL A 164 -20.12 -13.36 20.11
CA VAL A 164 -19.99 -14.66 20.77
C VAL A 164 -20.48 -14.52 22.20
N THR A 165 -21.37 -15.41 22.62
CA THR A 165 -21.79 -15.51 24.01
C THR A 165 -20.77 -16.38 24.74
N LEU A 166 -20.19 -15.85 25.82
CA LEU A 166 -19.23 -16.53 26.69
C LEU A 166 -19.92 -17.15 27.90
#